data_AF-A0A925VDE5-F1
#
_entry.id   AF-A0A925VDE5-F1
#
_cell.length_a   1.000
_cell.length_b   1.000
_cell.length_c   1.000
_cell.angle_alpha   90.00
_cell.angle_beta   90.00
_cell.angle_gamma   90.00
#
_symmetry.space_group_name_H-M   'P 1'
#
loop_
_entity.id
_entity.type
_entity.pdbx_description
1 polymer ?
#
loop_
_entity_poly.entity_id
_entity_poly.type
_entity_poly.pdbx_seq_one_letter_code
_entity_poly.pdbx_strand_id
1 'polypeptide(L)'
;MFDPLAPAPKSLATIASTHDLAHGGREDEPASAYGMFVPKRWACATAFSGVTSGLGVPEPLGAFLLEPSPQSPAVLVTMCRFGAEIGVEDFLRYRSTCDGWTVRDTRWTAGLHGPRLQVAAARGTDVPELRVTTAIVDNARLFLVEAVAQERWWPELHARMWPCGLSFGLAAPTGVERLGRTRTVETAAFSFEAPEDWRVVVSKPRRAGLELRHRDRSLAWLGVERRAAPADVDRTQHVR
;
A
#
# COMPACT_ATOMS: atom_id res chain seq x y z
N MET A 1 18.38 13.08 -17.53
CA MET A 1 17.12 12.40 -17.14
C MET A 1 16.97 12.60 -15.63
N PHE A 2 15.80 13.01 -15.16
CA PHE A 2 15.55 13.20 -13.72
C PHE A 2 15.39 11.82 -13.06
N ASP A 3 16.07 11.60 -11.93
CA ASP A 3 15.92 10.38 -11.13
C ASP A 3 14.90 10.63 -9.99
N PRO A 4 13.69 10.04 -10.05
CA PRO A 4 12.65 10.22 -9.04
C PRO A 4 12.92 9.46 -7.73
N LEU A 5 13.94 8.60 -7.67
CA LEU A 5 14.34 7.86 -6.48
C LEU A 5 15.66 8.37 -5.88
N ALA A 6 16.28 9.39 -6.51
CA ALA A 6 17.42 10.07 -5.92
C ALA A 6 17.01 10.61 -4.54
N PRO A 7 17.84 10.50 -3.50
CA PRO A 7 17.51 11.14 -2.22
C PRO A 7 17.34 12.65 -2.42
N ALA A 8 16.28 13.22 -1.84
CA ALA A 8 16.17 14.67 -1.67
C ALA A 8 16.52 15.05 -0.22
N PRO A 9 17.82 15.09 0.14
CA PRO A 9 18.21 15.37 1.51
C PRO A 9 17.74 16.77 1.91
N LYS A 10 16.83 16.82 2.88
CA LYS A 10 16.52 18.02 3.64
C LYS A 10 16.96 17.80 5.07
N SER A 11 17.60 18.80 5.66
CA SER A 11 17.85 18.78 7.10
C SER A 11 16.52 18.67 7.85
N LEU A 12 16.52 18.06 9.04
CA LEU A 12 15.33 18.01 9.90
C LEU A 12 14.76 19.41 10.17
N ALA A 13 15.63 20.42 10.30
CA ALA A 13 15.21 21.82 10.46
C ALA A 13 14.40 22.33 9.25
N THR A 14 14.82 21.97 8.02
CA THR A 14 14.09 22.30 6.80
C THR A 14 12.76 21.56 6.73
N ILE A 15 12.71 20.29 7.16
CA ILE A 15 11.46 19.51 7.18
C ILE A 15 10.49 20.15 8.19
N ALA A 16 10.92 20.44 9.41
CA ALA A 16 10.10 21.08 10.44
C ALA A 16 9.55 22.46 10.02
N SER A 17 10.30 23.24 9.23
CA SER A 17 9.81 24.52 8.74
C SER A 17 8.79 24.38 7.59
N THR A 18 8.87 23.31 6.80
CA THR A 18 8.07 23.12 5.57
C THR A 18 6.96 22.09 5.66
N HIS A 19 6.93 21.26 6.71
CA HIS A 19 5.97 20.18 6.89
C HIS A 19 5.30 20.25 8.27
N ASP A 20 4.06 19.76 8.33
CA ASP A 20 3.35 19.44 9.56
C ASP A 20 3.37 17.92 9.78
N LEU A 21 3.24 17.49 11.03
CA LEU A 21 3.03 16.08 11.35
C LEU A 21 1.54 15.76 11.16
N ALA A 22 1.23 14.92 10.19
CA ALA A 22 -0.11 14.39 9.99
C ALA A 22 -0.26 13.02 10.65
N HIS A 23 -1.46 12.78 11.17
CA HIS A 23 -1.89 11.51 11.71
C HIS A 23 -3.14 11.03 10.99
N GLY A 24 -3.26 9.73 10.82
CA GLY A 24 -4.45 9.11 10.25
C GLY A 24 -4.55 7.64 10.62
N GLY A 25 -5.47 6.96 9.99
CA GLY A 25 -5.81 5.58 10.28
C GLY A 25 -7.32 5.43 10.46
N ARG A 26 -7.76 4.20 10.63
CA ARG A 26 -9.15 3.86 10.89
C ARG A 26 -9.42 3.81 12.38
N GLU A 27 -10.57 4.34 12.77
CA GLU A 27 -11.02 4.30 14.17
C GLU A 27 -11.30 2.86 14.64
N ASP A 28 -11.82 2.01 13.76
CA ASP A 28 -12.14 0.61 14.04
C ASP A 28 -10.94 -0.35 13.88
N GLU A 29 -9.79 0.15 13.39
CA GLU A 29 -8.55 -0.63 13.31
C GLU A 29 -7.34 0.17 13.79
N PRO A 30 -7.03 0.13 15.10
CA PRO A 30 -5.89 0.84 15.68
C PRO A 30 -4.54 0.49 15.05
N ALA A 31 -4.39 -0.72 14.51
CA ALA A 31 -3.17 -1.16 13.83
C ALA A 31 -2.91 -0.41 12.50
N SER A 32 -3.91 0.31 11.97
CA SER A 32 -3.76 1.17 10.79
C SER A 32 -3.32 2.60 11.12
N ALA A 33 -3.23 2.95 12.41
CA ALA A 33 -2.86 4.29 12.85
C ALA A 33 -1.41 4.60 12.46
N TYR A 34 -1.22 5.78 11.86
CA TYR A 34 0.08 6.22 11.35
C TYR A 34 0.37 7.69 11.66
N GLY A 35 1.64 8.05 11.53
CA GLY A 35 2.13 9.42 11.49
C GLY A 35 3.10 9.62 10.34
N MET A 36 3.08 10.79 9.70
CA MET A 36 4.07 11.18 8.69
C MET A 36 4.16 12.69 8.52
N PHE A 37 5.30 13.19 8.04
CA PHE A 37 5.43 14.60 7.65
C PHE A 37 4.73 14.86 6.32
N VAL A 38 3.91 15.89 6.27
CA VAL A 38 3.21 16.35 5.05
C VAL A 38 3.50 17.82 4.81
N PRO A 39 3.63 18.29 3.55
CA PRO A 39 3.91 19.69 3.30
C PRO A 39 2.81 20.59 3.89
N LYS A 40 3.23 21.70 4.51
CA LYS A 40 2.30 22.70 5.07
C LYS A 40 1.37 23.21 3.98
N ARG A 41 0.14 23.57 4.37
CA ARG A 41 -0.92 24.14 3.53
C ARG A 41 -1.51 23.20 2.48
N TRP A 42 -1.12 21.93 2.45
CA TRP A 42 -1.81 20.95 1.62
C TRP A 42 -3.18 20.64 2.23
N ALA A 43 -4.21 20.54 1.37
CA ALA A 43 -5.51 20.03 1.76
C ALA A 43 -5.37 18.60 2.27
N CYS A 44 -6.08 18.25 3.34
CA CYS A 44 -5.92 16.99 4.05
C CYS A 44 -7.28 16.31 4.23
N ALA A 45 -7.34 15.02 3.94
CA ALA A 45 -8.45 14.14 4.27
C ALA A 45 -7.90 12.85 4.89
N THR A 46 -8.27 12.57 6.14
CA THR A 46 -7.84 11.37 6.90
C THR A 46 -9.01 10.54 7.41
N ALA A 47 -10.24 10.99 7.16
CA ALA A 47 -11.47 10.26 7.46
C ALA A 47 -12.20 9.95 6.16
N PHE A 48 -12.45 8.67 5.91
CA PHE A 48 -13.12 8.17 4.71
C PHE A 48 -14.31 7.30 5.12
N SER A 49 -15.46 7.52 4.49
CA SER A 49 -16.67 6.72 4.71
C SER A 49 -17.02 5.92 3.45
N GLY A 50 -17.75 4.81 3.62
CA GLY A 50 -18.16 3.96 2.50
C GLY A 50 -17.02 3.18 1.84
N VAL A 51 -15.87 3.06 2.51
CA VAL A 51 -14.73 2.28 2.01
C VAL A 51 -15.02 0.79 2.16
N THR A 52 -15.11 0.08 1.04
CA THR A 52 -15.18 -1.38 1.04
C THR A 52 -13.87 -1.95 1.55
N SER A 53 -13.94 -2.78 2.58
CA SER A 53 -12.79 -3.44 3.16
C SER A 53 -12.69 -4.90 2.71
N GLY A 54 -11.49 -5.39 2.46
CA GLY A 54 -11.28 -6.77 2.01
C GLY A 54 -9.83 -7.14 1.77
N LEU A 55 -9.57 -8.44 1.63
CA LEU A 55 -8.23 -8.91 1.29
C LEU A 55 -7.84 -8.44 -0.12
N GLY A 56 -6.62 -7.92 -0.24
CA GLY A 56 -6.04 -7.37 -1.45
C GLY A 56 -6.70 -6.08 -1.96
N VAL A 57 -7.69 -5.54 -1.25
CA VAL A 57 -8.36 -4.28 -1.60
C VAL A 57 -7.58 -3.12 -0.96
N PRO A 58 -7.10 -2.13 -1.74
CA PRO A 58 -6.52 -0.92 -1.18
C PRO A 58 -7.57 -0.08 -0.47
N GLU A 59 -7.32 0.25 0.79
CA GLU A 59 -8.16 1.11 1.61
C GLU A 59 -7.47 2.46 1.83
N PRO A 60 -8.11 3.59 1.52
CA PRO A 60 -7.55 4.90 1.79
C PRO A 60 -7.50 5.17 3.30
N LEU A 61 -6.32 5.61 3.76
CA LEU A 61 -6.07 6.08 5.13
C LEU A 61 -5.72 7.58 5.17
N GLY A 62 -5.34 8.16 4.04
CA GLY A 62 -4.98 9.58 3.95
C GLY A 62 -4.89 10.06 2.50
N ALA A 63 -5.30 11.30 2.28
CA ALA A 63 -5.08 12.01 1.03
C ALA A 63 -4.67 13.44 1.33
N PHE A 64 -3.56 13.87 0.75
CA PHE A 64 -3.00 15.19 0.91
C PHE A 64 -2.80 15.79 -0.47
N LEU A 65 -3.39 16.95 -0.77
CA LEU A 65 -3.33 17.57 -2.08
C LEU A 65 -2.83 19.00 -1.98
N LEU A 66 -2.01 19.45 -2.92
CA LEU A 66 -1.61 20.87 -2.98
C LEU A 66 -2.84 21.77 -3.16
N GLU A 67 -3.79 21.34 -3.99
CA GLU A 67 -5.06 22.00 -4.29
C GLU A 67 -6.18 20.95 -4.44
N PRO A 68 -7.45 21.28 -4.17
CA PRO A 68 -8.59 20.37 -4.30
C PRO A 68 -8.99 20.18 -5.78
N SER A 69 -8.06 19.68 -6.60
CA SER A 69 -8.24 19.44 -8.03
C SER A 69 -7.76 18.02 -8.40
N PRO A 70 -8.45 17.31 -9.33
CA PRO A 70 -8.05 15.97 -9.75
C PRO A 70 -6.64 15.86 -10.35
N GLN A 71 -6.10 16.97 -10.85
CA GLN A 71 -4.76 17.01 -11.45
C GLN A 71 -3.70 17.56 -10.48
N SER A 72 -4.09 17.88 -9.24
CA SER A 72 -3.19 18.45 -8.27
C SER A 72 -2.16 17.40 -7.83
N PRO A 73 -0.91 17.81 -7.53
CA PRO A 73 0.02 16.94 -6.83
C PRO A 73 -0.60 16.40 -5.55
N ALA A 74 -0.42 15.11 -5.33
CA ALA A 74 -1.03 14.41 -4.21
C ALA A 74 -0.03 13.50 -3.52
N VAL A 75 -0.22 13.32 -2.22
CA VAL A 75 0.32 12.21 -1.45
C VAL A 75 -0.86 11.42 -0.93
N LEU A 76 -0.91 10.14 -1.28
CA LEU A 76 -1.97 9.23 -0.88
C LEU A 76 -1.39 8.17 0.06
N VAL A 77 -2.12 7.86 1.12
CA VAL A 77 -1.79 6.78 2.05
C VAL A 77 -2.88 5.73 1.90
N THR A 78 -2.49 4.52 1.51
CA THR A 78 -3.39 3.38 1.41
C THR A 78 -2.85 2.19 2.18
N MET A 79 -3.73 1.28 2.53
CA MET A 79 -3.38 0.00 3.16
C MET A 79 -4.10 -1.13 2.44
N CYS A 80 -3.37 -2.20 2.15
CA CYS A 80 -3.93 -3.46 1.70
C CYS A 80 -3.74 -4.51 2.79
N ARG A 81 -4.76 -5.30 3.08
CA ARG A 81 -4.63 -6.49 3.94
C ARG A 81 -4.46 -7.73 3.09
N PHE A 82 -3.59 -8.64 3.50
CA PHE A 82 -3.40 -9.92 2.85
C PHE A 82 -3.68 -11.03 3.85
N GLY A 83 -4.17 -12.16 3.34
CA GLY A 83 -4.22 -13.38 4.14
C GLY A 83 -2.85 -14.06 4.26
N ALA A 84 -1.92 -13.73 3.36
CA ALA A 84 -0.67 -14.43 3.17
C ALA A 84 0.48 -13.42 3.02
N GLU A 85 1.73 -13.85 3.16
CA GLU A 85 2.88 -12.99 2.85
C GLU A 85 2.91 -12.77 1.34
N ILE A 86 3.16 -11.54 0.94
CA ILE A 86 3.23 -11.19 -0.48
C ILE A 86 4.64 -10.76 -0.85
N GLY A 87 5.09 -11.17 -2.04
CA GLY A 87 6.24 -10.54 -2.67
C GLY A 87 5.91 -9.07 -2.96
N VAL A 88 6.38 -8.16 -2.11
CA VAL A 88 5.99 -6.74 -2.16
C VAL A 88 6.30 -6.12 -3.52
N GLU A 89 7.46 -6.45 -4.09
CA GLU A 89 7.88 -5.94 -5.39
C GLU A 89 6.98 -6.46 -6.52
N ASP A 90 6.73 -7.77 -6.57
CA ASP A 90 5.85 -8.38 -7.57
C ASP A 90 4.44 -7.80 -7.50
N PHE A 91 3.90 -7.68 -6.28
CA PHE A 91 2.61 -7.07 -6.04
C PHE A 91 2.55 -5.62 -6.54
N LEU A 92 3.55 -4.80 -6.25
CA LEU A 92 3.56 -3.40 -6.69
C LEU A 92 3.78 -3.24 -8.19
N ARG A 93 4.58 -4.09 -8.82
CA ARG A 93 4.74 -4.13 -10.29
C ARG A 93 3.43 -4.54 -10.96
N TYR A 94 2.77 -5.58 -10.43
CA TYR A 94 1.47 -6.02 -10.91
C TYR A 94 0.41 -4.92 -10.76
N ARG A 95 0.26 -4.36 -9.54
CA ARG A 95 -0.69 -3.26 -9.28
C ARG A 95 -0.45 -2.08 -10.21
N SER A 96 0.81 -1.66 -10.35
CA SER A 96 1.17 -0.56 -11.26
C SER A 96 0.71 -0.83 -12.68
N THR A 97 0.96 -2.04 -13.19
CA THR A 97 0.54 -2.44 -14.54
C THR A 97 -0.99 -2.44 -14.69
N CYS A 98 -1.72 -2.97 -13.71
CA CYS A 98 -3.19 -2.98 -13.72
C CYS A 98 -3.79 -1.56 -13.72
N ASP A 99 -3.16 -0.63 -13.03
CA ASP A 99 -3.56 0.78 -12.93
C ASP A 99 -3.09 1.62 -14.15
N GLY A 100 -2.48 0.96 -15.16
CA GLY A 100 -1.99 1.59 -16.39
C GLY A 100 -0.67 2.33 -16.24
N TRP A 101 0.08 2.09 -15.16
CA TRP A 101 1.41 2.65 -14.94
C TRP A 101 2.50 1.71 -15.45
N THR A 102 3.57 2.28 -16.00
CA THR A 102 4.80 1.58 -16.35
C THR A 102 5.84 1.83 -15.27
N VAL A 103 6.30 0.77 -14.60
CA VAL A 103 7.37 0.86 -13.62
C VAL A 103 8.68 1.23 -14.32
N ARG A 104 9.31 2.31 -13.87
CA ARG A 104 10.59 2.80 -14.39
C ARG A 104 11.77 2.33 -13.53
N ASP A 105 11.60 2.33 -12.22
CA ASP A 105 12.65 1.96 -11.27
C ASP A 105 12.09 1.43 -9.95
N THR A 106 12.91 0.65 -9.24
CA THR A 106 12.58 0.01 -7.96
C THR A 106 13.82 -0.04 -7.08
N ARG A 107 13.69 0.35 -5.81
CA ARG A 107 14.82 0.39 -4.87
C ARG A 107 14.40 0.05 -3.45
N TRP A 108 15.17 -0.82 -2.81
CA TRP A 108 15.10 -1.04 -1.37
C TRP A 108 15.92 0.01 -0.61
N THR A 109 15.34 0.55 0.44
CA THR A 109 15.98 1.54 1.33
C THR A 109 15.79 1.14 2.78
N ALA A 110 16.74 1.52 3.63
CA ALA A 110 16.60 1.35 5.07
C ALA A 110 15.58 2.36 5.61
N GLY A 111 14.58 1.88 6.35
CA GLY A 111 13.63 2.70 7.09
C GLY A 111 13.82 2.57 8.59
N LEU A 112 13.23 3.49 9.35
CA LEU A 112 13.31 3.50 10.82
C LEU A 112 12.76 2.21 11.48
N HIS A 113 11.82 1.55 10.82
CA HIS A 113 11.10 0.38 11.35
C HIS A 113 11.21 -0.84 10.42
N GLY A 114 12.28 -0.91 9.63
CA GLY A 114 12.48 -1.99 8.66
C GLY A 114 12.72 -1.48 7.24
N PRO A 115 13.02 -2.40 6.31
CA PRO A 115 13.25 -2.07 4.91
C PRO A 115 11.98 -1.51 4.26
N ARG A 116 12.18 -0.59 3.31
CA ARG A 116 11.11 0.01 2.51
C ARG A 116 11.40 -0.22 1.04
N LEU A 117 10.40 -0.66 0.30
CA LEU A 117 10.49 -0.72 -1.15
C LEU A 117 9.96 0.59 -1.73
N GLN A 118 10.74 1.23 -2.58
CA GLN A 118 10.32 2.39 -3.36
C GLN A 118 10.16 2.00 -4.82
N VAL A 119 9.05 2.39 -5.44
CA VAL A 119 8.73 2.11 -6.84
C VAL A 119 8.40 3.43 -7.53
N ALA A 120 9.16 3.76 -8.57
CA ALA A 120 8.85 4.87 -9.45
C ALA A 120 8.15 4.34 -10.70
N ALA A 121 6.98 4.90 -11.03
CA ALA A 121 6.20 4.52 -12.18
C ALA A 121 5.67 5.75 -12.93
N ALA A 122 5.37 5.59 -14.21
CA ALA A 122 4.86 6.65 -15.07
C ALA A 122 3.60 6.24 -15.83
N ARG A 123 2.73 7.21 -16.14
CA ARG A 123 1.50 6.99 -16.92
C ARG A 123 1.27 8.16 -17.88
N GLY A 124 0.82 7.85 -19.11
CA GLY A 124 0.59 8.84 -20.17
C GLY A 124 1.83 9.14 -21.02
N THR A 125 1.62 9.74 -22.20
CA THR A 125 2.67 10.02 -23.20
C THR A 125 3.03 11.51 -23.32
N ASP A 126 2.02 12.39 -23.33
CA ASP A 126 2.24 13.81 -23.70
C ASP A 126 2.65 14.65 -22.49
N VAL A 127 1.92 14.48 -21.37
CA VAL A 127 2.25 15.07 -20.07
C VAL A 127 2.25 13.92 -19.07
N PRO A 128 3.36 13.16 -18.99
CA PRO A 128 3.42 11.98 -18.14
C PRO A 128 3.17 12.36 -16.69
N GLU A 129 2.30 11.59 -16.04
CA GLU A 129 2.21 11.54 -14.58
C GLU A 129 3.28 10.60 -14.06
N LEU A 130 3.87 10.96 -12.93
CA LEU A 130 4.85 10.16 -12.24
C LEU A 130 4.36 9.90 -10.82
N ARG A 131 4.49 8.64 -10.41
CA ARG A 131 4.13 8.14 -9.09
C ARG A 131 5.36 7.52 -8.44
N VAL A 132 5.66 7.96 -7.23
CA VAL A 132 6.65 7.31 -6.36
C VAL A 132 5.91 6.69 -5.18
N THR A 133 5.89 5.37 -5.13
CA THR A 133 5.26 4.60 -4.07
C THR A 133 6.33 4.15 -3.07
N THR A 134 6.16 4.47 -1.78
CA THR A 134 6.95 3.88 -0.69
C THR A 134 6.10 2.84 0.02
N ALA A 135 6.60 1.61 0.10
CA ALA A 135 5.92 0.44 0.64
C ALA A 135 6.50 0.04 1.99
N ILE A 136 5.62 -0.20 2.97
CA ILE A 136 5.96 -0.69 4.29
C ILE A 136 5.07 -1.92 4.59
N VAL A 137 5.69 -3.02 5.04
CA VAL A 137 4.98 -4.24 5.45
C VAL A 137 4.91 -4.29 6.97
N ASP A 138 3.74 -4.64 7.51
CA ASP A 138 3.55 -4.94 8.93
C ASP A 138 2.42 -5.98 9.11
N ASN A 139 2.76 -7.18 9.59
CA ASN A 139 1.83 -8.27 9.90
C ASN A 139 0.72 -8.49 8.85
N ALA A 140 1.13 -8.94 7.65
CA ALA A 140 0.28 -9.17 6.48
C ALA A 140 -0.50 -7.94 5.98
N ARG A 141 -0.13 -6.73 6.42
CA ARG A 141 -0.60 -5.47 5.86
C ARG A 141 0.51 -4.84 5.03
N LEU A 142 0.13 -4.29 3.89
CA LEU A 142 1.01 -3.45 3.07
C LEU A 142 0.48 -2.02 3.10
N PHE A 143 1.26 -1.13 3.70
CA PHE A 143 1.02 0.30 3.71
C PHE A 143 1.78 0.95 2.55
N LEU A 144 1.09 1.82 1.82
CA LEU A 144 1.61 2.45 0.62
C LEU A 144 1.44 3.96 0.73
N VAL A 145 2.55 4.68 0.68
CA VAL A 145 2.58 6.13 0.55
C VAL A 145 2.93 6.48 -0.89
N GLU A 146 1.95 6.95 -1.64
CA GLU A 146 2.05 7.24 -3.07
C GLU A 146 2.11 8.74 -3.29
N ALA A 147 3.26 9.24 -3.71
CA ALA A 147 3.42 10.62 -4.14
C ALA A 147 3.22 10.71 -5.66
N VAL A 148 2.23 11.49 -6.10
CA VAL A 148 1.78 11.56 -7.49
C VAL A 148 1.82 13.01 -7.97
N ALA A 149 2.46 13.26 -9.11
CA ALA A 149 2.43 14.55 -9.78
C ALA A 149 2.75 14.41 -11.27
N GLN A 150 2.40 15.41 -12.07
CA GLN A 150 2.90 15.51 -13.43
C GLN A 150 4.43 15.65 -13.44
N GLU A 151 5.11 14.98 -14.36
CA GLU A 151 6.58 14.89 -14.46
C GLU A 151 7.24 16.28 -14.47
N ARG A 152 6.61 17.26 -15.11
CA ARG A 152 7.08 18.66 -15.16
C ARG A 152 7.22 19.33 -13.79
N TRP A 153 6.45 18.90 -12.79
CA TRP A 153 6.48 19.49 -11.44
C TRP A 153 7.45 18.78 -10.51
N TRP A 154 7.98 17.62 -10.87
CA TRP A 154 8.84 16.85 -9.98
C TRP A 154 10.11 17.55 -9.53
N PRO A 155 10.84 18.29 -10.38
CA PRO A 155 12.04 19.00 -9.94
C PRO A 155 11.81 19.91 -8.73
N GLU A 156 10.62 20.53 -8.64
CA GLU A 156 10.24 21.36 -7.49
C GLU A 156 9.65 20.53 -6.34
N LEU A 157 8.73 19.63 -6.66
CA LEU A 157 7.92 18.97 -5.64
C LEU A 157 8.60 17.76 -5.01
N HIS A 158 9.61 17.18 -5.65
CA HIS A 158 10.29 15.99 -5.18
C HIS A 158 10.84 16.19 -3.77
N ALA A 159 11.51 17.31 -3.52
CA ALA A 159 12.03 17.62 -2.19
C ALA A 159 10.93 17.91 -1.15
N ARG A 160 9.67 18.12 -1.55
CA ARG A 160 8.52 18.28 -0.65
C ARG A 160 7.79 16.96 -0.41
N MET A 161 7.67 16.09 -1.40
CA MET A 161 6.95 14.83 -1.24
C MET A 161 7.83 13.68 -0.75
N TRP A 162 9.14 13.72 -1.03
CA TRP A 162 10.08 12.68 -0.60
C TRP A 162 10.06 12.40 0.92
N PRO A 163 10.03 13.43 1.80
CA PRO A 163 9.90 13.21 3.23
C PRO A 163 8.62 12.48 3.64
N CYS A 164 7.53 12.56 2.87
CA CYS A 164 6.26 11.94 3.22
C CYS A 164 6.39 10.42 3.29
N GLY A 165 6.94 9.81 2.22
CA GLY A 165 7.16 8.36 2.17
C GLY A 165 8.19 7.88 3.19
N LEU A 166 9.27 8.64 3.40
CA LEU A 166 10.35 8.25 4.32
C LEU A 166 10.04 8.47 5.81
N SER A 167 9.18 9.42 6.14
CA SER A 167 8.80 9.69 7.53
C SER A 167 7.60 8.89 8.01
N PHE A 168 6.90 8.20 7.10
CA PHE A 168 5.79 7.33 7.48
C PHE A 168 6.23 6.32 8.54
N GLY A 169 5.44 6.25 9.61
CA GLY A 169 5.59 5.29 10.71
C GLY A 169 4.24 4.89 11.26
N LEU A 170 4.12 3.64 11.67
CA LEU A 170 2.94 3.12 12.36
C LEU A 170 3.00 3.53 13.83
N ALA A 171 1.84 3.85 14.42
CA ALA A 171 1.76 4.20 15.85
C ALA A 171 2.10 3.00 16.75
N ALA A 172 1.73 1.80 16.31
CA ALA A 172 2.01 0.54 17.00
C ALA A 172 2.45 -0.53 15.98
N PRO A 173 3.71 -0.49 15.51
CA PRO A 173 4.21 -1.52 14.60
C PRO A 173 4.23 -2.87 15.31
N THR A 174 3.77 -3.92 14.63
CA THR A 174 3.85 -5.28 15.17
C THR A 174 5.25 -5.87 15.02
N GLY A 175 6.02 -5.39 14.04
CA GLY A 175 7.39 -5.87 13.75
C GLY A 175 7.46 -7.30 13.23
N VAL A 176 6.31 -7.93 12.97
CA VAL A 176 6.23 -9.27 12.39
C VAL A 176 6.18 -9.14 10.88
N GLU A 177 7.34 -9.31 10.25
CA GLU A 177 7.44 -9.37 8.79
C GLU A 177 6.99 -10.72 8.22
N ARG A 178 6.90 -11.77 9.06
CA ARG A 178 6.65 -13.15 8.62
C ARG A 178 5.51 -13.88 9.33
N LEU A 179 4.62 -14.49 8.54
CA LEU A 179 3.57 -15.42 8.92
C LEU A 179 4.14 -16.85 9.13
N GLY A 180 4.92 -17.08 10.18
CA GLY A 180 5.28 -18.45 10.60
C GLY A 180 5.95 -19.30 9.50
N ARG A 181 5.68 -20.62 9.46
CA ARG A 181 6.17 -21.51 8.38
C ARG A 181 5.29 -21.34 7.14
N THR A 182 5.92 -20.95 6.04
CA THR A 182 5.26 -20.63 4.78
C THR A 182 5.73 -21.55 3.66
N ARG A 183 4.91 -21.65 2.60
CA ARG A 183 5.26 -22.21 1.30
C ARG A 183 5.02 -21.17 0.22
N THR A 184 5.92 -21.08 -0.75
CA THR A 184 5.72 -20.24 -1.93
C THR A 184 4.63 -20.84 -2.81
N VAL A 185 3.67 -20.00 -3.21
CA VAL A 185 2.65 -20.32 -4.20
C VAL A 185 2.86 -19.42 -5.42
N GLU A 186 3.12 -20.06 -6.55
CA GLU A 186 3.22 -19.37 -7.84
C GLU A 186 1.85 -19.30 -8.52
N THR A 187 1.54 -18.13 -9.08
CA THR A 187 0.39 -17.92 -9.95
C THR A 187 0.86 -17.43 -11.31
N ALA A 188 -0.04 -17.37 -12.29
CA ALA A 188 0.29 -16.82 -13.61
C ALA A 188 0.68 -15.34 -13.60
N ALA A 189 0.39 -14.60 -12.53
CA ALA A 189 0.59 -13.15 -12.45
C ALA A 189 1.64 -12.71 -11.41
N PHE A 190 1.83 -13.48 -10.34
CA PHE A 190 2.74 -13.18 -9.23
C PHE A 190 2.95 -14.40 -8.33
N SER A 191 3.93 -14.34 -7.44
CA SER A 191 4.14 -15.30 -6.35
C SER A 191 3.82 -14.69 -4.98
N PHE A 192 3.43 -15.53 -4.03
CA PHE A 192 3.20 -15.15 -2.63
C PHE A 192 3.49 -16.32 -1.68
N GLU A 193 3.80 -16.08 -0.41
CA GLU A 193 3.97 -17.15 0.57
C GLU A 193 2.74 -17.31 1.44
N ALA A 194 2.18 -18.51 1.47
CA ALA A 194 1.05 -18.85 2.33
C ALA A 194 1.50 -19.79 3.45
N PRO A 195 0.86 -19.77 4.64
CA PRO A 195 1.13 -20.77 5.65
C PRO A 195 0.98 -22.20 5.11
N GLU A 196 1.83 -23.12 5.57
CA GLU A 196 1.84 -24.51 5.06
C GLU A 196 0.49 -25.22 5.23
N ASP A 197 -0.26 -24.90 6.29
CA ASP A 197 -1.56 -25.49 6.62
C ASP A 197 -2.72 -24.88 5.82
N TRP A 198 -2.47 -23.85 5.00
CA TRP A 198 -3.50 -23.16 4.23
C TRP A 198 -3.73 -23.80 2.86
N ARG A 199 -5.02 -23.99 2.53
CA ARG A 199 -5.45 -24.32 1.18
C ARG A 199 -5.64 -23.04 0.39
N VAL A 200 -4.75 -22.81 -0.57
CA VAL A 200 -4.83 -21.65 -1.46
C VAL A 200 -5.73 -21.96 -2.65
N VAL A 201 -6.72 -21.10 -2.89
CA VAL A 201 -7.61 -21.16 -4.06
C VAL A 201 -7.46 -19.86 -4.85
N VAL A 202 -6.83 -19.95 -6.03
CA VAL A 202 -6.71 -18.81 -6.95
C VAL A 202 -7.93 -18.79 -7.86
N SER A 203 -8.82 -17.81 -7.69
CA SER A 203 -10.02 -17.66 -8.53
C SER A 203 -9.87 -16.52 -9.54
N LYS A 204 -10.43 -16.72 -10.74
CA LYS A 204 -10.60 -15.64 -11.73
C LYS A 204 -11.62 -14.62 -11.19
N PRO A 205 -11.48 -13.33 -11.53
CA PRO A 205 -12.38 -12.30 -11.02
C PRO A 205 -13.82 -12.63 -11.40
N ARG A 206 -14.72 -12.55 -10.41
CA ARG A 206 -16.12 -12.24 -10.70
C ARG A 206 -16.18 -10.73 -10.85
N ARG A 207 -16.64 -10.24 -12.01
CA ARG A 207 -17.01 -8.83 -12.19
C ARG A 207 -18.11 -8.48 -11.19
N ALA A 208 -17.74 -8.00 -10.00
CA ALA A 208 -18.66 -7.30 -9.13
C ALA A 208 -18.62 -5.83 -9.56
N GLY A 209 -19.68 -5.40 -10.23
CA GLY A 209 -19.83 -4.01 -10.63
C GLY A 209 -20.02 -3.12 -9.41
N LEU A 210 -19.25 -2.04 -9.36
CA LEU A 210 -19.68 -0.79 -8.76
C LEU A 210 -19.00 0.35 -9.53
N GLU A 211 -19.78 1.12 -10.28
CA GLU A 211 -19.33 2.37 -10.91
C GLU A 211 -19.20 3.44 -9.82
N LEU A 212 -17.97 3.69 -9.37
CA LEU A 212 -17.60 5.02 -8.91
C LEU A 212 -17.25 5.83 -10.14
N ARG A 213 -17.92 6.96 -10.38
CA ARG A 213 -17.52 7.97 -11.36
C ARG A 213 -16.27 8.71 -10.88
N HIS A 214 -15.17 7.98 -10.79
CA HIS A 214 -13.82 8.43 -11.03
C HIS A 214 -13.19 7.27 -11.82
N ARG A 215 -12.41 7.53 -12.86
CA ARG A 215 -11.86 6.50 -13.76
C ARG A 215 -10.82 5.61 -13.06
N ASP A 216 -11.21 4.86 -12.05
CA ASP A 216 -10.42 3.82 -11.42
C ASP A 216 -11.27 2.56 -11.28
N ARG A 217 -10.84 1.53 -12.00
CA ARG A 217 -11.41 0.19 -11.91
C ARG A 217 -10.93 -0.41 -10.60
N SER A 218 -11.80 -0.39 -9.59
CA SER A 218 -11.57 -1.02 -8.30
C SER A 218 -11.37 -2.53 -8.45
N LEU A 219 -10.46 -3.05 -7.62
CA LEU A 219 -9.88 -4.37 -7.72
C LEU A 219 -10.09 -5.08 -6.36
N ALA A 220 -11.02 -6.05 -6.33
CA ALA A 220 -11.25 -6.96 -5.19
C ALA A 220 -10.62 -8.33 -5.45
N TRP A 221 -9.56 -8.69 -4.72
CA TRP A 221 -8.77 -9.89 -5.02
C TRP A 221 -8.17 -10.49 -3.75
N LEU A 222 -8.79 -11.56 -3.25
CA LEU A 222 -8.22 -12.70 -2.51
C LEU A 222 -9.33 -13.23 -1.59
N GLY A 223 -9.86 -14.40 -1.92
CA GLY A 223 -10.61 -15.20 -0.96
C GLY A 223 -9.64 -16.19 -0.32
N VAL A 224 -9.41 -16.10 0.97
CA VAL A 224 -8.64 -17.10 1.71
C VAL A 224 -9.54 -17.72 2.76
N GLU A 225 -9.80 -19.02 2.63
CA GLU A 225 -10.63 -19.78 3.57
C GLU A 225 -9.72 -20.55 4.53
N ARG A 226 -9.85 -20.28 5.83
CA ARG A 226 -9.23 -21.09 6.88
C ARG A 226 -10.01 -22.39 7.02
N ARG A 227 -9.34 -23.54 6.99
CA ARG A 227 -9.98 -24.82 7.32
C ARG A 227 -10.45 -24.76 8.77
N ALA A 228 -11.73 -25.03 9.02
CA ALA A 228 -12.13 -25.43 10.37
C ALA A 228 -11.30 -26.67 10.73
N ALA A 229 -10.73 -26.68 11.94
CA ALA A 229 -10.09 -27.87 12.47
C ALA A 229 -11.09 -29.05 12.37
N PRO A 230 -10.66 -30.26 12.01
CA PRO A 230 -11.55 -31.41 12.06
C PRO A 230 -12.13 -31.47 13.49
N ALA A 231 -13.46 -31.42 13.59
CA ALA A 231 -14.13 -31.72 14.83
C ALA A 231 -13.64 -33.09 15.28
N ASP A 232 -13.14 -33.18 16.51
CA ASP A 232 -12.85 -34.46 17.15
C ASP A 232 -14.10 -35.32 17.02
N VAL A 233 -14.00 -36.37 16.21
CA VAL A 233 -15.01 -37.42 16.15
C VAL A 233 -14.88 -38.16 17.47
N ASP A 234 -15.73 -37.78 18.42
CA ASP A 234 -15.99 -38.48 19.66
C ASP A 234 -16.33 -39.95 19.32
N ARG A 235 -15.34 -40.83 19.46
CA ARG A 235 -15.52 -42.27 19.41
C ARG A 235 -16.08 -42.71 20.76
N THR A 236 -17.35 -42.43 20.99
CA THR A 236 -18.08 -43.15 22.02
C THR A 236 -18.52 -44.50 21.45
N GLN A 237 -17.72 -45.52 21.76
CA GLN A 237 -18.15 -46.90 21.66
C GLN A 237 -19.35 -47.12 22.59
N HIS A 238 -20.49 -47.52 22.04
CA HIS A 238 -21.48 -48.27 22.82
C HIS A 238 -21.61 -49.68 22.24
N VAL A 239 -20.99 -50.59 22.97
CA VAL A 239 -21.32 -52.02 23.00
C VAL A 239 -22.69 -52.15 23.66
N ARG A 240 -23.66 -52.70 22.93
CA ARG A 240 -24.51 -53.82 23.33
C ARG A 240 -25.35 -54.30 22.15
#